data_AF-A0A925MH39-F1
#
_entry.id   AF-A0A925MH39-F1
#
_cell.length_a   1.000
_cell.length_b   1.000
_cell.length_c   1.000
_cell.angle_alpha   90.00
_cell.angle_beta   90.00
_cell.angle_gamma   90.00
#
_symmetry.space_group_name_H-M   'P 1'
#
loop_
_entity.id
_entity.type
_entity.pdbx_description
1 polymer ?
#
loop_
_entity_poly.entity_id
_entity_poly.type
_entity_poly.pdbx_seq_one_letter_code
_entity_poly.pdbx_strand_id
1 'polypeptide(L)'
;MAYESDSSLKLYLREISKTPLLTAEEEVSLAERIKNGDEKARTHMISANLRLVVKIAQDYSNYGMPVTDLISEGNIGLMKAVERFDPEKGGKLST
;
A
#
# COMPACT_ATOMS: atom_id res chain seq x y z
N MET A 1 19.27 7.12 -21.15
CA MET A 1 18.01 7.65 -20.60
C MET A 1 17.39 6.61 -19.65
N ALA A 2 18.11 6.23 -18.59
CA ALA A 2 17.72 5.18 -17.63
C ALA A 2 17.95 5.60 -16.16
N TYR A 3 18.44 6.82 -15.93
CA TYR A 3 18.82 7.32 -14.61
C TYR A 3 17.65 7.98 -13.85
N GLU A 4 16.60 8.44 -14.54
CA GLU A 4 15.46 9.11 -13.88
C GLU A 4 14.54 8.13 -13.14
N SER A 5 14.30 6.95 -13.72
CA SER A 5 13.46 5.90 -13.11
C SER A 5 14.06 5.37 -11.80
N ASP A 6 15.39 5.20 -11.75
CA ASP A 6 16.08 4.74 -10.54
C ASP A 6 16.12 5.82 -9.44
N SER A 7 16.17 7.10 -9.84
CA SER A 7 16.09 8.24 -8.90
C SER A 7 14.68 8.43 -8.33
N SER A 8 13.65 8.37 -9.19
CA SER A 8 12.25 8.53 -8.77
C SER A 8 11.79 7.37 -7.89
N LEU A 9 12.20 6.14 -8.19
CA LEU A 9 11.92 4.97 -7.36
C LEU A 9 12.57 5.11 -5.98
N LYS A 10 13.83 5.56 -5.89
CA LYS A 10 14.50 5.80 -4.60
C LYS A 10 13.77 6.85 -3.76
N LEU A 11 13.30 7.93 -4.38
CA LEU A 11 12.50 8.95 -3.69
C LEU A 11 11.18 8.37 -3.18
N TYR A 12 10.48 7.60 -4.02
CA TYR A 12 9.24 6.91 -3.64
C TYR A 12 9.46 5.98 -2.43
N LEU A 13 10.49 5.11 -2.48
CA LEU A 13 10.82 4.21 -1.38
C LEU A 13 11.13 4.96 -0.08
N ARG A 14 11.82 6.09 -0.18
CA ARG A 14 12.09 6.97 0.97
C ARG A 14 10.79 7.54 1.54
N GLU A 15 9.89 8.03 0.72
CA GLU A 15 8.61 8.60 1.19
C GLU A 15 7.73 7.55 1.88
N ILE A 16 7.54 6.37 1.29
CA ILE A 16 6.68 5.34 1.89
C ILE A 16 7.25 4.78 3.20
N SER A 17 8.57 4.83 3.38
CA SER A 17 9.22 4.39 4.62
C SER A 17 8.96 5.29 5.83
N LYS A 18 8.49 6.53 5.61
CA LYS A 18 8.20 7.49 6.69
C LYS A 18 6.93 7.16 7.45
N THR A 19 6.00 6.42 6.83
CA THR A 19 4.74 6.04 7.45
C THR A 19 4.95 4.80 8.33
N PRO A 20 4.63 4.86 9.64
CA PRO A 20 4.68 3.69 10.51
C PRO A 20 3.73 2.58 10.05
N LEU A 21 4.04 1.35 10.45
CA LEU A 21 3.12 0.22 10.26
C LEU A 21 1.95 0.35 11.24
N LEU A 22 0.77 -0.10 10.81
CA LEU A 22 -0.41 -0.13 11.66
C LEU A 22 -0.41 -1.37 12.55
N THR A 23 -0.89 -1.19 13.77
CA THR A 23 -1.37 -2.25 14.65
C THR A 23 -2.76 -2.73 14.21
N ALA A 24 -3.19 -3.89 14.71
CA ALA A 24 -4.52 -4.42 14.37
C ALA A 24 -5.64 -3.49 14.88
N GLU A 25 -5.45 -2.89 16.06
CA GLU A 25 -6.39 -1.95 16.65
C GLU A 25 -6.50 -0.66 15.82
N GLU A 26 -5.38 -0.16 15.28
CA GLU A 26 -5.38 0.98 14.37
C GLU A 26 -6.06 0.65 13.03
N GLU A 27 -5.86 -0.56 12.47
CA GLU A 27 -6.56 -1.00 11.27
C GLU A 27 -8.08 -1.00 11.47
N VAL A 28 -8.56 -1.49 12.61
CA VAL A 28 -10.00 -1.48 12.95
C VAL A 28 -10.52 -0.04 13.04
N SER A 29 -9.83 0.83 13.81
CA SER A 29 -10.25 2.22 13.97
C SER A 29 -10.28 2.99 12.65
N LEU A 30 -9.30 2.76 11.78
CA LEU A 30 -9.27 3.39 10.47
C LEU A 30 -10.36 2.85 9.56
N ALA A 31 -10.62 1.54 9.55
CA ALA A 31 -11.68 0.94 8.76
C ALA A 31 -13.06 1.51 9.10
N GLU A 32 -13.36 1.69 10.40
CA GLU A 32 -14.60 2.32 10.85
C GLU A 32 -14.73 3.77 10.33
N ARG A 33 -13.64 4.55 10.40
CA ARG A 33 -13.62 5.92 9.89
C ARG A 33 -13.77 5.98 8.37
N ILE A 34 -13.14 5.07 7.65
CA ILE A 34 -13.25 4.95 6.19
C ILE A 34 -14.69 4.64 5.79
N LYS A 35 -15.37 3.74 6.50
CA LYS A 35 -16.80 3.42 6.29
C LYS A 35 -17.70 4.65 6.46
N ASN A 36 -17.29 5.60 7.30
CA ASN A 36 -17.97 6.88 7.51
C ASN A 36 -17.53 8.00 6.52
N GLY A 37 -16.71 7.67 5.51
CA GLY A 37 -16.27 8.62 4.49
C GLY A 37 -15.03 9.47 4.85
N ASP A 38 -14.23 9.05 5.83
CA ASP A 38 -13.00 9.77 6.20
C ASP A 38 -11.86 9.49 5.21
N GLU A 39 -11.70 10.39 4.23
CA GLU A 39 -10.62 10.33 3.23
C GLU A 39 -9.21 10.41 3.84
N LYS A 40 -9.03 11.03 5.01
CA LYS A 40 -7.72 11.05 5.68
C LYS A 40 -7.41 9.69 6.26
N ALA A 41 -8.40 9.02 6.86
CA ALA A 41 -8.24 7.65 7.33
C ALA A 41 -7.92 6.70 6.17
N ARG A 42 -8.60 6.86 5.03
CA ARG A 42 -8.33 6.11 3.79
C ARG A 42 -6.90 6.30 3.31
N THR A 43 -6.48 7.55 3.18
CA THR A 43 -5.11 7.91 2.75
C THR A 43 -4.07 7.36 3.71
N HIS A 44 -4.32 7.40 5.01
CA HIS A 44 -3.41 6.88 6.02
C HIS A 44 -3.28 5.35 5.94
N MET A 45 -4.41 4.63 5.84
CA MET A 45 -4.41 3.16 5.70
C MET A 45 -3.68 2.72 4.42
N ILE A 46 -3.89 3.41 3.29
CA ILE A 46 -3.13 3.17 2.06
C ILE A 46 -1.64 3.38 2.30
N SER A 47 -1.26 4.55 2.84
CA SER A 47 0.15 4.94 3.00
C SER A 47 0.94 3.97 3.90
N ALA A 48 0.32 3.46 4.96
CA ALA A 48 0.94 2.51 5.87
C ALA A 48 1.20 1.13 5.22
N ASN A 49 0.47 0.81 4.14
CA ASN A 49 0.54 -0.47 3.45
C ASN A 49 1.32 -0.44 2.12
N LEU A 50 1.81 0.73 1.67
CA LEU A 50 2.60 0.83 0.43
C LEU A 50 3.88 -0.02 0.46
N ARG A 51 4.47 -0.22 1.65
CA ARG A 51 5.64 -1.10 1.84
C ARG A 51 5.35 -2.56 1.53
N LEU A 52 4.12 -3.02 1.77
CA LEU A 52 3.67 -4.37 1.42
C LEU A 52 3.60 -4.54 -0.10
N VAL A 53 3.08 -3.56 -0.81
CA VAL A 53 3.02 -3.56 -2.28
C VAL A 53 4.41 -3.71 -2.88
N VAL A 54 5.38 -2.92 -2.40
CA VAL A 54 6.78 -3.02 -2.86
C VAL A 54 7.36 -4.40 -2.60
N LYS A 55 7.15 -4.95 -1.39
CA LYS A 55 7.65 -6.30 -1.04
C LYS A 55 7.10 -7.35 -2.00
N ILE A 56 5.78 -7.35 -2.24
CA ILE A 56 5.14 -8.29 -3.17
C ILE A 56 5.67 -8.09 -4.58
N ALA A 57 5.75 -6.84 -5.07
CA ALA A 57 6.25 -6.55 -6.41
C ALA A 57 7.70 -7.02 -6.63
N GLN A 58 8.55 -6.95 -5.59
CA GLN A 58 9.91 -7.47 -5.64
C GLN A 58 9.96 -8.98 -5.86
N ASP A 59 9.05 -9.74 -5.23
CA ASP A 59 8.94 -11.19 -5.40
C ASP A 59 8.58 -11.58 -6.84
N TYR A 60 7.92 -10.68 -7.60
CA TYR A 60 7.54 -10.87 -9.00
C TYR A 60 8.47 -10.19 -10.02
N SER A 61 9.53 -9.52 -9.59
CA SER A 61 10.41 -8.73 -10.48
C SER A 61 11.13 -9.53 -11.58
N ASN A 62 11.26 -10.85 -11.41
CA ASN A 62 11.93 -11.74 -12.36
C ASN A 62 10.99 -12.37 -13.41
N TYR A 63 9.72 -11.99 -13.45
CA TYR A 63 8.71 -12.58 -14.35
C TYR A 63 8.50 -11.79 -15.66
N GLY A 64 9.45 -10.90 -16.01
CA GLY A 64 9.46 -10.21 -17.31
C GLY A 64 8.70 -8.87 -17.35
N MET A 65 8.20 -8.38 -16.22
CA MET A 65 7.60 -7.05 -16.09
C MET A 65 8.49 -6.14 -15.23
N PRO A 66 8.66 -4.85 -15.59
CA PRO A 66 9.35 -3.88 -14.75
C PRO A 66 8.74 -3.78 -13.34
N VAL A 67 9.57 -3.76 -12.30
CA VAL A 67 9.10 -3.67 -10.91
C VAL A 67 8.27 -2.42 -10.64
N THR A 68 8.54 -1.31 -11.34
CA THR A 68 7.77 -0.08 -11.24
C THR A 68 6.32 -0.24 -11.70
N ASP A 69 6.09 -1.10 -12.70
CA ASP A 69 4.76 -1.37 -13.25
C ASP A 69 3.99 -2.28 -12.30
N LEU A 70 4.67 -3.31 -11.76
CA LEU A 70 4.14 -4.18 -10.70
C LEU A 70 3.73 -3.37 -9.45
N ILE A 71 4.56 -2.41 -9.03
CA ILE A 71 4.25 -1.51 -7.91
C ILE A 71 3.01 -0.66 -8.24
N SER A 72 2.93 -0.11 -9.45
CA SER A 72 1.81 0.76 -9.85
C SER A 72 0.49 0.00 -9.85
N GLU A 73 0.46 -1.20 -10.43
CA GLU A 73 -0.72 -2.08 -10.41
C GLU A 73 -1.06 -2.53 -8.97
N GLY A 74 -0.05 -2.90 -8.19
CA GLY A 74 -0.23 -3.27 -6.79
C GLY A 74 -0.82 -2.13 -5.94
N ASN A 75 -0.43 -0.87 -6.20
CA ASN A 75 -1.00 0.30 -5.54
C ASN A 75 -2.48 0.50 -5.90
N ILE A 76 -2.87 0.25 -7.15
CA ILE A 76 -4.28 0.27 -7.58
C ILE A 76 -5.07 -0.84 -6.88
N GLY A 77 -4.50 -2.04 -6.78
CA GLY A 77 -5.06 -3.15 -6.02
C GLY A 77 -5.28 -2.79 -4.55
N LEU A 78 -4.27 -2.19 -3.91
CA LEU A 78 -4.32 -1.75 -2.52
C LEU A 78 -5.43 -0.71 -2.29
N MET A 79 -5.55 0.30 -3.15
CA MET A 79 -6.61 1.31 -3.02
C MET A 79 -8.00 0.66 -3.02
N LYS A 80 -8.25 -0.29 -3.93
CA LYS A 80 -9.51 -1.03 -3.99
C LYS A 80 -9.71 -1.96 -2.78
N ALA A 81 -8.63 -2.55 -2.26
CA ALA A 81 -8.68 -3.40 -1.08
C ALA A 81 -9.09 -2.58 0.16
N VAL A 82 -8.51 -1.40 0.35
CA VAL A 82 -8.84 -0.48 1.45
C VAL A 82 -10.31 -0.06 1.42
N GLU A 83 -10.87 0.22 0.23
CA GLU A 83 -12.29 0.57 0.08
C GLU A 83 -13.26 -0.56 0.46
N ARG A 84 -12.79 -1.81 0.41
CA ARG A 84 -13.59 -3.02 0.66
C ARG A 84 -13.22 -3.71 1.96
N PHE A 85 -12.24 -3.18 2.70
CA PHE A 85 -11.72 -3.81 3.89
C PHE A 85 -12.77 -3.80 5.00
N ASP A 86 -12.94 -4.97 5.61
CA ASP A 86 -13.90 -5.21 6.67
C ASP A 86 -13.23 -6.05 7.76
N PRO A 87 -12.79 -5.42 8.86
CA PRO A 87 -12.10 -6.12 9.94
C PRO A 87 -13.00 -7.10 10.69
N GLU A 88 -14.33 -6.97 10.62
CA GLU A 88 -15.27 -7.89 11.28
C GLU A 88 -15.21 -9.31 10.69
N LYS A 89 -14.66 -9.45 9.48
CA LYS A 89 -14.40 -10.75 8.83
C LYS A 89 -13.17 -11.48 9.37
N GLY A 90 -12.45 -10.89 10.34
CA GLY A 90 -11.33 -11.51 11.04
C GLY A 90 -10.03 -11.60 10.23
N GLY A 91 -9.98 -10.99 9.04
CA GLY A 91 -8.77 -10.89 8.22
C GLY A 91 -8.00 -9.60 8.46
N LYS A 92 -6.69 -9.62 8.21
CA LYS A 92 -5.87 -8.40 8.10
C LYS A 92 -5.91 -7.90 6.66
N LEU A 93 -5.70 -6.60 6.46
CA LEU A 93 -5.59 -6.05 5.09
C LEU A 93 -4.45 -6.71 4.29
N SER A 94 -3.43 -7.20 4.99
CA SER A 94 -2.22 -7.81 4.43
C SER A 94 -2.30 -9.32 4.16
N THR A 95 -3.45 -9.96 4.44
CA THR A 95 -3.67 -11.41 4.24
C THR A 95 -4.38 -11.67 2.94
#